data_AF-A0A9D0ZLK2-F1
#
_entry.id   AF-A0A9D0ZLK2-F1
#
_cell.length_a   1.000
_cell.length_b   1.000
_cell.length_c   1.000
_cell.angle_alpha   90.00
_cell.angle_beta   90.00
_cell.angle_gamma   90.00
#
_symmetry.space_group_name_H-M   'P 1'
#
loop_
_entity.id
_entity.type
_entity.pdbx_description
1 polymer ?
#
loop_
_entity_poly.entity_id
_entity_poly.type
_entity_poly.pdbx_seq_one_letter_code
_entity_poly.pdbx_strand_id
1 'polypeptide(L)'
;MKKTRLALIALLVLSLLVAAFATGCSNQSEPAATEAPTVEATEEPTEGPTEEATEAPTEEVTEAPTEAPTEEATEAPTEEPAEAPAEEATEEPAEASAEEAAPAVAARSVEEPAEEATEEPAEEATEEPAEEATEEPAEEATEEPTEEVTEEPTEEATEEPTEEVTEEPAEEATEEPTEEATEEPAEEATEEPAEEDAAAETAAVTEEPAEQPYAGTTLTVYNWYDYIDPAVIDLFEEETGITVEYVNFTTNEEMYTKLEATPGAYDVIFPSDYIIERLVNDGMLAELNYDNMPNAAGLMEWLKTPDYDEGGTHSVAYMWGTVGYLYNTTMVDRELTSWDDMFSEEFVGEVLMMNSVRDTLGVALKSLGYSMNSVERSELEEARDKLIEQKRSGVCAGYLVDEIKDKMVAGEATIGLVWSGDALYAMEKNEDLAYCVPEEGSNIWVDAMCVPAASQNKEAAECFIDFMCRPDIARMNMDYIYYSTPIQAVVDGMSEEEAANEVLNPPQDVVDRCEFFLDVSDHMDLYEEIWMDVRTAN
;
A
#
# COMPACT_ATOMS: atom_id res chain seq x y z
N MET A 1 34.91 -27.13 11.78
CA MET A 1 36.00 -26.40 11.07
C MET A 1 35.47 -25.34 10.10
N LYS A 2 34.87 -25.65 8.93
CA LYS A 2 34.36 -24.58 8.01
C LYS A 2 33.22 -23.75 8.64
N LYS A 3 32.07 -24.37 9.00
CA LYS A 3 30.96 -23.67 9.68
C LYS A 3 31.42 -22.89 10.93
N THR A 4 32.29 -23.50 11.74
CA THR A 4 32.89 -22.90 12.94
C THR A 4 33.73 -21.63 12.67
N ARG A 5 34.31 -21.47 11.48
CA ARG A 5 35.01 -20.24 11.08
C ARG A 5 34.06 -19.18 10.54
N LEU A 6 32.97 -19.57 9.88
CA LEU A 6 31.94 -18.62 9.44
C LEU A 6 31.27 -17.97 10.65
N ALA A 7 30.84 -18.75 11.64
CA ALA A 7 30.25 -18.22 12.88
C ALA A 7 31.20 -17.27 13.64
N LEU A 8 32.50 -17.59 13.70
CA LEU A 8 33.49 -16.74 14.37
C LEU A 8 33.80 -15.45 13.57
N ILE A 9 33.63 -15.46 12.25
CA ILE A 9 33.75 -14.26 11.41
C ILE A 9 32.49 -13.40 11.54
N ALA A 10 31.29 -14.00 11.55
CA ALA A 10 30.04 -13.28 11.79
C ALA A 10 30.05 -12.56 13.15
N LEU A 11 30.43 -13.24 14.23
CA LEU A 11 30.63 -12.62 15.55
C LEU A 11 31.66 -11.48 15.52
N LEU A 12 32.80 -11.65 14.83
CA LEU A 12 33.81 -10.59 14.72
C LEU A 12 33.36 -9.39 13.87
N VAL A 13 32.46 -9.58 12.91
CA VAL A 13 31.86 -8.48 12.13
C VAL A 13 30.79 -7.77 12.97
N LEU A 14 29.93 -8.51 13.66
CA LEU A 14 28.91 -7.97 14.56
C LEU A 14 29.54 -7.11 15.67
N SER A 15 30.57 -7.62 16.37
CA SER A 15 31.31 -6.84 17.39
C SER A 15 32.09 -5.65 16.82
N LEU A 16 32.32 -5.57 15.51
CA LEU A 16 32.91 -4.39 14.86
C LEU A 16 31.87 -3.37 14.38
N LEU A 17 30.63 -3.79 14.11
CA LEU A 17 29.51 -2.91 13.77
C LEU A 17 28.97 -2.18 15.02
N VAL A 18 28.71 -2.91 16.11
CA VAL A 18 28.28 -2.31 17.39
C VAL A 18 29.25 -1.23 17.88
N ALA A 19 30.56 -1.44 17.68
CA ALA A 19 31.60 -0.47 18.04
C ALA A 19 31.62 0.82 17.18
N ALA A 20 30.92 0.86 16.06
CA ALA A 20 30.74 2.07 15.24
C ALA A 20 29.49 2.87 15.65
N PHE A 21 28.44 2.18 16.11
CA PHE A 21 27.12 2.77 16.38
C PHE A 21 27.14 3.83 17.49
N ALA A 22 27.94 3.61 18.54
CA ALA A 22 28.14 4.53 19.67
C ALA A 22 28.77 5.91 19.31
N THR A 23 29.00 6.21 18.03
CA THR A 23 29.44 7.53 17.55
C THR A 23 28.37 8.27 16.72
N GLY A 24 27.24 7.61 16.39
CA GLY A 24 26.16 8.20 15.60
C GLY A 24 25.22 9.07 16.43
N CYS A 25 24.48 8.46 17.36
CA CYS A 25 23.35 9.08 18.07
C CYS A 25 23.75 10.01 19.24
N SER A 26 24.95 10.61 19.24
CA SER A 26 25.42 11.45 20.36
C SER A 26 26.44 12.51 19.97
N ASN A 27 25.97 13.69 19.56
CA ASN A 27 26.82 14.85 19.32
C ASN A 27 26.13 16.20 19.60
N GLN A 28 25.99 16.59 20.88
CA GLN A 28 25.61 17.95 21.25
C GLN A 28 26.81 18.91 21.12
N SER A 29 26.67 19.97 20.33
CA SER A 29 27.76 20.93 20.08
C SER A 29 27.71 22.17 20.99
N GLU A 30 28.64 22.29 21.95
CA GLU A 30 28.94 23.58 22.60
C GLU A 30 29.93 24.44 21.77
N PRO A 31 29.79 25.78 21.74
CA PRO A 31 30.58 26.64 20.86
C PRO A 31 31.96 27.04 21.44
N ALA A 32 33.02 26.86 20.65
CA ALA A 32 34.37 27.30 21.00
C ALA A 32 34.60 28.80 20.76
N ALA A 33 34.82 29.57 21.84
CA ALA A 33 35.20 30.98 21.76
C ALA A 33 36.73 31.17 21.64
N THR A 34 37.20 32.14 20.86
CA THR A 34 38.59 32.69 20.91
C THR A 34 38.73 34.02 20.15
N GLU A 35 39.22 35.04 20.86
CA GLU A 35 39.85 36.32 20.39
C GLU A 35 39.06 37.33 19.53
N ALA A 36 39.34 38.62 19.78
CA ALA A 36 38.80 39.79 19.08
C ALA A 36 39.92 40.73 18.61
N PRO A 37 39.60 41.84 17.91
CA PRO A 37 40.37 43.07 18.10
C PRO A 37 39.52 44.31 18.43
N THR A 38 40.15 45.24 19.15
CA THR A 38 39.52 46.41 19.80
C THR A 38 39.40 47.66 18.90
N VAL A 39 38.31 48.41 19.05
CA VAL A 39 38.29 49.88 18.83
C VAL A 39 37.40 50.55 19.90
N GLU A 40 37.84 51.66 20.49
CA GLU A 40 37.08 52.42 21.50
C GLU A 40 36.16 53.50 20.88
N ALA A 41 35.02 53.76 21.52
CA ALA A 41 34.38 55.07 21.59
C ALA A 41 33.54 55.19 22.87
N THR A 42 33.46 56.38 23.46
CA THR A 42 32.84 56.66 24.78
C THR A 42 31.49 57.38 24.61
N GLU A 43 30.58 57.22 25.59
CA GLU A 43 29.90 58.29 26.37
C GLU A 43 28.67 57.71 27.12
N GLU A 44 28.44 58.13 28.36
CA GLU A 44 27.31 57.82 29.27
C GLU A 44 26.80 59.19 29.85
N PRO A 45 25.75 59.36 30.72
CA PRO A 45 25.17 58.41 31.70
C PRO A 45 23.64 58.49 32.02
N THR A 46 23.18 57.69 33.01
CA THR A 46 22.00 57.89 33.92
C THR A 46 20.56 57.88 33.34
N GLU A 47 19.47 57.50 34.04
CA GLU A 47 19.16 57.21 35.48
C GLU A 47 18.38 55.86 35.65
N GLY A 48 18.25 55.36 36.90
CA GLY A 48 17.24 54.35 37.35
C GLY A 48 15.99 55.03 37.98
N PRO A 49 15.22 54.43 38.93
CA PRO A 49 15.30 53.10 39.61
C PRO A 49 14.02 52.20 39.41
N THR A 50 14.07 50.86 39.50
CA THR A 50 13.94 49.95 40.69
C THR A 50 12.58 49.93 41.42
N GLU A 51 11.99 48.73 41.61
CA GLU A 51 11.41 48.16 42.86
C GLU A 51 11.03 46.67 42.63
N GLU A 52 11.12 45.82 43.67
CA GLU A 52 10.67 44.41 43.69
C GLU A 52 9.40 44.25 44.56
N ALA A 53 8.62 43.19 44.35
CA ALA A 53 7.75 42.63 45.40
C ALA A 53 7.45 41.14 45.19
N THR A 54 7.72 40.33 46.20
CA THR A 54 7.34 38.91 46.32
C THR A 54 5.92 38.76 46.89
N GLU A 55 5.26 37.61 46.69
CA GLU A 55 4.67 36.75 47.74
C GLU A 55 3.77 35.66 47.13
N ALA A 56 3.64 34.51 47.82
CA ALA A 56 2.68 33.44 47.50
C ALA A 56 1.42 33.54 48.39
N PRO A 57 0.40 32.68 48.22
CA PRO A 57 0.35 31.53 49.17
C PRO A 57 -0.26 30.22 48.62
N THR A 58 0.03 29.14 49.33
CA THR A 58 -0.61 27.80 49.24
C THR A 58 -1.82 27.72 50.18
N GLU A 59 -2.87 26.93 49.84
CA GLU A 59 -3.57 26.00 50.75
C GLU A 59 -4.27 24.88 49.95
N GLU A 60 -4.41 23.69 50.53
CA GLU A 60 -5.17 22.54 50.00
C GLU A 60 -6.58 22.46 50.62
N VAL A 61 -7.57 21.96 49.87
CA VAL A 61 -8.77 21.31 50.43
C VAL A 61 -9.15 20.11 49.56
N THR A 62 -9.58 19.02 50.21
CA THR A 62 -9.74 17.66 49.66
C THR A 62 -11.21 17.28 49.35
N GLU A 63 -11.38 16.05 48.83
CA GLU A 63 -12.61 15.23 48.68
C GLU A 63 -13.47 15.40 47.41
N ALA A 64 -13.79 14.25 46.81
CA ALA A 64 -14.88 14.06 45.86
C ALA A 64 -16.19 13.68 46.60
N PRO A 65 -17.34 13.54 45.91
CA PRO A 65 -17.75 12.16 45.59
C PRO A 65 -18.51 11.97 44.26
N THR A 66 -18.69 10.69 43.92
CA THR A 66 -19.52 10.10 42.85
C THR A 66 -20.99 10.56 42.88
N GLU A 67 -21.64 10.65 41.72
CA GLU A 67 -22.80 9.80 41.31
C GLU A 67 -23.35 10.22 39.93
N ALA A 68 -23.98 9.29 39.21
CA ALA A 68 -24.60 9.54 37.91
C ALA A 68 -26.04 10.09 38.03
N PRO A 69 -26.66 10.47 36.90
CA PRO A 69 -27.87 9.71 36.53
C PRO A 69 -28.01 9.43 35.02
N THR A 70 -28.44 8.21 34.72
CA THR A 70 -29.17 7.84 33.49
C THR A 70 -30.59 8.46 33.53
N GLU A 71 -31.21 8.70 32.37
CA GLU A 71 -32.61 8.35 32.02
C GLU A 71 -32.81 8.66 30.51
N GLU A 72 -33.72 7.93 29.85
CA GLU A 72 -34.05 8.07 28.42
C GLU A 72 -35.22 9.06 28.17
N ALA A 73 -35.67 9.10 26.91
CA ALA A 73 -37.08 9.08 26.50
C ALA A 73 -37.74 10.36 25.91
N THR A 74 -37.63 10.43 24.57
CA THR A 74 -38.76 10.50 23.62
C THR A 74 -39.45 11.85 23.28
N GLU A 75 -40.10 11.81 22.11
CA GLU A 75 -41.09 12.71 21.50
C GLU A 75 -40.58 13.90 20.67
N ALA A 76 -40.76 13.76 19.35
CA ALA A 76 -40.82 14.86 18.40
C ALA A 76 -42.20 15.57 18.46
N PRO A 77 -42.39 16.65 17.69
CA PRO A 77 -43.50 16.56 16.74
C PRO A 77 -43.22 17.16 15.35
N THR A 78 -43.83 16.55 14.35
CA THR A 78 -44.04 17.04 12.97
C THR A 78 -44.88 18.32 12.93
N GLU A 79 -44.83 19.06 11.82
CA GLU A 79 -45.97 19.56 11.01
C GLU A 79 -45.43 20.50 9.90
N GLU A 80 -45.63 20.16 8.62
CA GLU A 80 -45.53 21.12 7.50
C GLU A 80 -46.76 22.08 7.47
N PRO A 81 -46.79 23.12 6.61
CA PRO A 81 -47.53 22.91 5.35
C PRO A 81 -47.06 23.70 4.10
N ALA A 82 -46.94 22.96 2.99
CA ALA A 82 -47.60 23.22 1.69
C ALA A 82 -47.11 24.30 0.68
N GLU A 83 -46.74 23.76 -0.50
CA GLU A 83 -47.09 24.21 -1.87
C GLU A 83 -46.42 25.43 -2.53
N ALA A 84 -46.43 25.40 -3.88
CA ALA A 84 -45.59 26.18 -4.79
C ALA A 84 -46.40 26.91 -5.90
N PRO A 85 -45.95 26.98 -7.17
CA PRO A 85 -45.16 28.09 -7.72
C PRO A 85 -45.94 28.98 -8.71
N ALA A 86 -45.33 30.07 -9.21
CA ALA A 86 -45.94 30.95 -10.22
C ALA A 86 -44.95 31.71 -11.13
N GLU A 87 -45.26 31.67 -12.44
CA GLU A 87 -44.94 32.62 -13.53
C GLU A 87 -43.49 32.73 -14.10
N GLU A 88 -43.42 32.71 -15.43
CA GLU A 88 -42.25 33.02 -16.27
C GLU A 88 -42.05 34.53 -16.47
N ALA A 89 -40.87 34.94 -16.93
CA ALA A 89 -40.71 36.14 -17.77
C ALA A 89 -39.49 36.02 -18.69
N THR A 90 -39.72 36.06 -20.01
CA THR A 90 -38.70 36.12 -21.07
C THR A 90 -38.30 37.57 -21.37
N GLU A 91 -37.04 37.83 -21.74
CA GLU A 91 -36.69 38.73 -22.87
C GLU A 91 -35.17 38.75 -23.16
N GLU A 92 -34.79 38.55 -24.44
CA GLU A 92 -33.52 39.06 -24.99
C GLU A 92 -33.68 40.54 -25.40
N PRO A 93 -32.57 41.27 -25.64
CA PRO A 93 -32.37 41.71 -27.03
C PRO A 93 -30.92 41.68 -27.54
N ALA A 94 -30.78 41.71 -28.87
CA ALA A 94 -29.56 41.37 -29.61
C ALA A 94 -28.59 42.55 -29.96
N GLU A 95 -27.36 42.15 -30.33
CA GLU A 95 -26.34 42.77 -31.20
C GLU A 95 -25.98 44.28 -31.15
N ALA A 96 -24.66 44.53 -31.02
CA ALA A 96 -23.90 45.53 -31.81
C ALA A 96 -22.40 45.12 -31.90
N SER A 97 -21.62 45.67 -32.84
CA SER A 97 -20.28 45.18 -33.22
C SER A 97 -19.19 46.27 -33.33
N ALA A 98 -17.94 45.84 -33.63
CA ALA A 98 -16.70 46.60 -33.89
C ALA A 98 -15.96 47.19 -32.64
N GLU A 99 -14.64 47.42 -32.62
CA GLU A 99 -13.59 47.32 -33.66
C GLU A 99 -12.16 47.17 -33.07
N GLU A 100 -11.22 46.53 -33.79
CA GLU A 100 -9.73 46.66 -33.73
C GLU A 100 -8.94 46.39 -32.41
N ALA A 101 -7.65 46.03 -32.40
CA ALA A 101 -6.66 45.71 -33.47
C ALA A 101 -5.55 44.76 -32.97
N ALA A 102 -4.84 44.07 -33.88
CA ALA A 102 -3.60 43.34 -33.61
C ALA A 102 -2.61 43.37 -34.80
N PRO A 103 -1.29 43.58 -34.55
CA PRO A 103 -0.23 43.33 -35.53
C PRO A 103 0.97 42.48 -34.99
N ALA A 104 1.76 41.75 -35.77
CA ALA A 104 1.61 41.33 -37.18
C ALA A 104 2.58 40.19 -37.57
N VAL A 105 2.05 39.24 -38.36
CA VAL A 105 2.63 38.56 -39.55
C VAL A 105 4.16 38.33 -39.69
N ALA A 106 4.52 37.07 -39.95
CA ALA A 106 5.61 36.70 -40.87
C ALA A 106 5.17 35.50 -41.75
N ALA A 107 5.35 35.56 -43.07
CA ALA A 107 4.81 34.54 -44.00
C ALA A 107 5.66 34.32 -45.27
N ARG A 108 5.72 33.05 -45.74
CA ARG A 108 6.17 32.55 -47.06
C ARG A 108 5.61 31.12 -47.25
N SER A 109 5.30 30.56 -48.43
CA SER A 109 4.91 31.07 -49.76
C SER A 109 4.38 29.87 -50.57
N VAL A 110 3.40 30.06 -51.47
CA VAL A 110 2.70 28.99 -52.23
C VAL A 110 3.20 28.93 -53.68
N GLU A 111 3.23 27.74 -54.31
CA GLU A 111 2.88 27.54 -55.72
C GLU A 111 2.20 26.17 -55.95
N GLU A 112 1.20 26.15 -56.84
CA GLU A 112 0.49 24.99 -57.42
C GLU A 112 0.48 25.14 -58.95
N PRO A 113 0.26 24.05 -59.71
CA PRO A 113 -0.66 24.13 -60.85
C PRO A 113 -1.59 22.90 -61.01
N ALA A 114 -2.69 23.07 -61.76
CA ALA A 114 -3.86 22.18 -61.77
C ALA A 114 -4.23 21.58 -63.16
N GLU A 115 -5.44 20.99 -63.25
CA GLU A 115 -6.12 20.33 -64.40
C GLU A 115 -5.62 18.89 -64.73
N GLU A 116 -6.43 17.96 -65.26
CA GLU A 116 -7.67 18.04 -66.07
C GLU A 116 -8.78 17.01 -65.59
N ALA A 117 -9.93 16.91 -66.27
CA ALA A 117 -11.19 16.32 -65.75
C ALA A 117 -11.82 15.17 -66.62
N THR A 118 -13.13 14.91 -66.45
CA THR A 118 -14.04 13.90 -67.10
C THR A 118 -14.08 12.49 -66.46
N GLU A 119 -15.21 11.76 -66.36
CA GLU A 119 -16.65 12.04 -66.63
C GLU A 119 -17.56 11.07 -65.82
N GLU A 120 -18.80 11.46 -65.47
CA GLU A 120 -19.88 10.55 -65.02
C GLU A 120 -20.85 10.19 -66.18
N PRO A 121 -21.76 9.21 -66.01
CA PRO A 121 -23.16 9.64 -65.79
C PRO A 121 -24.10 8.73 -64.94
N ALA A 122 -24.84 9.39 -64.04
CA ALA A 122 -26.31 9.37 -63.87
C ALA A 122 -27.10 8.14 -63.31
N GLU A 123 -27.83 8.44 -62.22
CA GLU A 123 -29.22 8.11 -61.84
C GLU A 123 -29.97 6.87 -62.42
N GLU A 124 -30.63 6.12 -61.52
CA GLU A 124 -32.10 6.01 -61.52
C GLU A 124 -32.61 5.77 -60.07
N ALA A 125 -33.92 5.91 -59.81
CA ALA A 125 -34.53 5.87 -58.46
C ALA A 125 -35.93 5.22 -58.47
N THR A 126 -36.62 5.22 -57.31
CA THR A 126 -38.09 4.91 -57.12
C THR A 126 -38.52 3.43 -57.36
N GLU A 127 -39.51 2.81 -56.69
CA GLU A 127 -40.48 3.18 -55.61
C GLU A 127 -40.63 2.01 -54.59
N GLU A 128 -41.31 2.24 -53.44
CA GLU A 128 -42.02 1.17 -52.69
C GLU A 128 -43.33 0.75 -53.39
N PRO A 129 -44.00 -0.34 -52.95
CA PRO A 129 -45.25 -0.10 -52.21
C PRO A 129 -45.54 -1.10 -51.06
N ALA A 130 -46.52 -0.75 -50.22
CA ALA A 130 -46.93 -1.50 -49.03
C ALA A 130 -48.28 -2.26 -49.16
N GLU A 131 -48.56 -3.09 -48.14
CA GLU A 131 -49.84 -3.73 -47.73
C GLU A 131 -50.71 -4.54 -48.73
N GLU A 132 -51.11 -5.75 -48.32
CA GLU A 132 -52.48 -6.01 -47.82
C GLU A 132 -52.54 -7.35 -47.03
N ALA A 133 -53.63 -7.59 -46.29
CA ALA A 133 -53.83 -8.79 -45.45
C ALA A 133 -55.24 -9.37 -45.61
N THR A 134 -55.47 -10.67 -45.27
CA THR A 134 -56.72 -11.19 -44.63
C THR A 134 -56.74 -12.72 -44.37
N GLU A 135 -57.14 -13.09 -43.14
CA GLU A 135 -58.03 -14.21 -42.68
C GLU A 135 -57.83 -15.69 -43.10
N GLU A 136 -57.49 -16.57 -42.13
CA GLU A 136 -58.40 -17.50 -41.36
C GLU A 136 -59.64 -18.14 -42.05
N PRO A 137 -60.25 -19.29 -41.59
CA PRO A 137 -60.29 -19.75 -40.18
C PRO A 137 -60.32 -21.28 -39.84
N ALA A 138 -60.28 -21.57 -38.51
CA ALA A 138 -60.94 -22.69 -37.77
C ALA A 138 -60.39 -24.15 -37.94
N GLU A 139 -60.54 -25.13 -37.02
CA GLU A 139 -61.26 -25.38 -35.72
C GLU A 139 -60.53 -26.58 -34.99
N GLU A 140 -60.69 -27.04 -33.73
CA GLU A 140 -61.61 -26.85 -32.58
C GLU A 140 -60.95 -27.35 -31.24
N ALA A 141 -60.76 -26.50 -30.22
CA ALA A 141 -60.65 -26.78 -28.75
C ALA A 141 -59.50 -27.72 -28.19
N THR A 142 -59.21 -27.82 -26.87
CA THR A 142 -59.96 -27.48 -25.63
C THR A 142 -59.06 -27.17 -24.39
N GLU A 143 -59.37 -26.08 -23.65
CA GLU A 143 -59.19 -25.72 -22.20
C GLU A 143 -57.84 -26.01 -21.47
N GLU A 144 -57.12 -25.07 -20.83
CA GLU A 144 -57.41 -23.97 -19.84
C GLU A 144 -57.44 -24.42 -18.34
N PRO A 145 -57.08 -23.57 -17.35
CA PRO A 145 -56.22 -22.36 -17.30
C PRO A 145 -55.11 -22.52 -16.19
N THR A 146 -54.43 -21.55 -15.52
CA THR A 146 -54.48 -20.07 -15.37
C THR A 146 -53.10 -19.51 -14.87
N GLU A 147 -53.00 -18.17 -14.77
CA GLU A 147 -52.08 -17.27 -14.01
C GLU A 147 -51.66 -17.74 -12.58
N GLU A 148 -50.44 -17.50 -12.04
CA GLU A 148 -49.56 -16.30 -11.87
C GLU A 148 -49.82 -15.43 -10.61
N VAL A 149 -48.73 -15.14 -9.87
CA VAL A 149 -48.28 -13.84 -9.25
C VAL A 149 -47.25 -14.08 -8.11
N THR A 150 -46.35 -13.11 -7.94
CA THR A 150 -45.12 -13.07 -7.09
C THR A 150 -45.38 -12.86 -5.57
N GLU A 151 -44.26 -12.77 -4.81
CA GLU A 151 -44.01 -12.21 -3.45
C GLU A 151 -43.58 -13.23 -2.36
N GLU A 152 -42.57 -12.85 -1.58
CA GLU A 152 -42.06 -13.52 -0.36
C GLU A 152 -42.71 -12.89 0.93
N PRO A 153 -42.27 -13.06 2.21
CA PRO A 153 -41.17 -13.87 2.79
C PRO A 153 -41.43 -14.57 4.17
N THR A 154 -40.36 -15.20 4.69
CA THR A 154 -39.95 -15.35 6.12
C THR A 154 -40.40 -16.52 7.04
N GLU A 155 -39.40 -16.95 7.83
CA GLU A 155 -39.36 -17.57 9.18
C GLU A 155 -39.49 -19.10 9.44
N GLU A 156 -38.36 -19.63 9.97
CA GLU A 156 -38.19 -20.45 11.18
C GLU A 156 -38.40 -21.99 11.22
N ALA A 157 -37.81 -22.57 12.28
CA ALA A 157 -37.95 -23.91 12.84
C ALA A 157 -37.22 -25.10 12.17
N THR A 158 -35.97 -25.32 12.59
CA THR A 158 -35.26 -26.62 12.51
C THR A 158 -35.92 -27.67 13.42
N GLU A 159 -36.17 -28.89 12.92
CA GLU A 159 -36.50 -30.06 13.75
C GLU A 159 -35.42 -31.16 13.64
N GLU A 160 -35.00 -31.70 14.79
CA GLU A 160 -34.11 -32.87 14.89
C GLU A 160 -34.89 -34.20 14.83
N PRO A 161 -34.31 -35.27 14.25
CA PRO A 161 -34.69 -36.64 14.55
C PRO A 161 -33.86 -37.24 15.70
N THR A 162 -34.54 -37.59 16.78
CA THR A 162 -34.00 -38.23 18.00
C THR A 162 -33.66 -39.71 17.82
N GLU A 163 -32.64 -40.21 18.53
CA GLU A 163 -32.66 -41.55 19.18
C GLU A 163 -31.95 -41.51 20.56
N GLU A 164 -32.47 -42.28 21.53
CA GLU A 164 -31.95 -42.48 22.89
C GLU A 164 -31.81 -44.00 23.19
N VAL A 165 -31.37 -44.36 24.43
CA VAL A 165 -31.56 -45.66 25.14
C VAL A 165 -30.49 -46.76 24.91
N THR A 166 -29.87 -47.43 25.92
CA THR A 166 -29.31 -47.03 27.26
C THR A 166 -28.38 -48.16 27.83
N GLU A 167 -27.54 -47.82 28.83
CA GLU A 167 -26.99 -48.64 29.96
C GLU A 167 -26.04 -49.88 29.76
N GLU A 168 -24.80 -49.76 30.30
CA GLU A 168 -24.09 -50.56 31.36
C GLU A 168 -24.14 -52.12 31.49
N PRO A 169 -23.27 -52.82 32.29
CA PRO A 169 -21.90 -52.53 32.81
C PRO A 169 -20.90 -53.76 32.90
N ALA A 170 -19.70 -53.52 33.49
CA ALA A 170 -18.92 -54.38 34.45
C ALA A 170 -17.81 -55.41 34.03
N GLU A 171 -16.69 -55.34 34.79
CA GLU A 171 -15.61 -56.34 35.13
C GLU A 171 -14.83 -57.06 33.98
N GLU A 172 -13.59 -57.55 34.10
CA GLU A 172 -12.58 -57.82 35.18
C GLU A 172 -11.14 -57.49 34.58
N ALA A 173 -9.91 -57.66 35.12
CA ALA A 173 -9.28 -58.30 36.30
C ALA A 173 -7.85 -57.75 36.60
N THR A 174 -7.02 -58.50 37.35
CA THR A 174 -5.59 -58.32 37.75
C THR A 174 -4.53 -58.61 36.64
N GLU A 175 -3.19 -58.40 36.76
CA GLU A 175 -2.22 -58.51 37.88
C GLU A 175 -1.04 -57.49 37.87
N GLU A 176 -0.44 -57.31 39.06
CA GLU A 176 0.91 -56.79 39.40
C GLU A 176 1.67 -57.97 40.09
N PRO A 177 3.04 -58.06 40.19
CA PRO A 177 3.86 -57.01 40.81
C PRO A 177 5.42 -56.93 40.55
N THR A 178 6.03 -55.92 41.20
CA THR A 178 7.40 -55.87 41.83
C THR A 178 8.70 -55.64 41.04
N GLU A 179 9.34 -54.55 41.46
CA GLU A 179 10.77 -54.21 41.65
C GLU A 179 11.84 -55.34 41.74
N GLU A 180 13.09 -55.02 41.36
CA GLU A 180 14.16 -54.73 42.34
C GLU A 180 15.31 -53.91 41.71
N ALA A 181 16.22 -53.34 42.52
CA ALA A 181 17.34 -52.48 42.09
C ALA A 181 18.70 -53.02 42.57
N THR A 182 19.82 -52.59 41.96
CA THR A 182 21.18 -52.81 42.50
C THR A 182 22.18 -51.73 42.04
N GLU A 183 23.26 -51.55 42.79
CA GLU A 183 24.19 -50.41 42.81
C GLU A 183 25.43 -50.59 41.90
N GLU A 184 26.31 -49.56 41.85
CA GLU A 184 27.67 -49.65 41.29
C GLU A 184 28.61 -50.56 42.14
N PRO A 185 29.85 -50.87 41.69
CA PRO A 185 30.97 -49.96 42.03
C PRO A 185 32.07 -49.82 40.94
N ALA A 186 32.98 -48.87 41.14
CA ALA A 186 34.14 -48.60 40.30
C ALA A 186 35.46 -49.23 40.82
N GLU A 187 36.47 -49.36 39.94
CA GLU A 187 37.93 -49.37 40.19
C GLU A 187 38.68 -49.59 38.85
N GLU A 188 40.00 -49.39 38.71
CA GLU A 188 40.84 -48.18 38.80
C GLU A 188 42.20 -48.55 38.12
N ALA A 189 42.85 -47.63 37.36
CA ALA A 189 44.29 -47.73 37.03
C ALA A 189 44.89 -46.40 36.48
N THR A 190 45.65 -45.72 37.33
CA THR A 190 47.00 -45.10 37.14
C THR A 190 47.64 -45.13 35.71
N GLU A 191 48.45 -44.15 35.26
CA GLU A 191 49.41 -43.26 35.96
C GLU A 191 49.45 -41.78 35.46
N GLU A 192 50.05 -40.91 36.28
CA GLU A 192 50.41 -39.48 36.08
C GLU A 192 51.93 -39.33 35.75
N PRO A 193 52.53 -38.12 35.57
CA PRO A 193 52.02 -36.84 35.03
C PRO A 193 53.00 -36.19 34.00
N ALA A 194 52.69 -34.97 33.53
CA ALA A 194 53.68 -33.99 33.07
C ALA A 194 53.17 -32.55 33.35
N GLU A 195 54.06 -31.65 33.80
CA GLU A 195 53.73 -30.29 34.27
C GLU A 195 54.00 -29.18 33.22
N GLU A 196 53.65 -27.93 33.57
CA GLU A 196 54.00 -26.66 32.93
C GLU A 196 53.30 -26.38 31.56
N ASP A 197 52.77 -25.19 31.26
CA ASP A 197 53.13 -23.84 31.75
C ASP A 197 51.91 -22.86 31.67
N ALA A 198 52.11 -21.63 32.15
CA ALA A 198 51.33 -20.41 31.90
C ALA A 198 49.85 -20.37 32.35
N ALA A 199 49.63 -19.88 33.58
CA ALA A 199 48.36 -19.26 33.94
C ALA A 199 48.18 -17.93 33.17
N ALA A 200 47.36 -17.95 32.11
CA ALA A 200 46.85 -16.74 31.49
C ALA A 200 45.63 -16.25 32.27
N GLU A 201 45.77 -15.13 32.96
CA GLU A 201 44.67 -14.43 33.63
C GLU A 201 43.70 -13.92 32.56
N THR A 202 42.60 -14.65 32.33
CA THR A 202 41.51 -14.21 31.46
C THR A 202 40.81 -13.04 32.14
N ALA A 203 41.28 -11.83 31.86
CA ALA A 203 40.55 -10.62 32.17
C ALA A 203 39.14 -10.78 31.58
N ALA A 204 38.13 -10.74 32.44
CA ALA A 204 36.75 -10.66 31.98
C ALA A 204 36.63 -9.37 31.19
N VAL A 205 36.30 -9.48 29.90
CA VAL A 205 35.75 -8.35 29.17
C VAL A 205 34.37 -8.15 29.78
N THR A 206 34.27 -7.24 30.74
CA THR A 206 33.03 -6.51 30.95
C THR A 206 32.83 -5.70 29.68
N GLU A 207 32.06 -6.25 28.75
CA GLU A 207 31.30 -5.46 27.82
C GLU A 207 30.48 -4.50 28.70
N GLU A 208 30.67 -3.19 28.50
CA GLU A 208 29.68 -2.25 29.02
C GLU A 208 28.36 -2.59 28.31
N PRO A 209 27.21 -2.52 29.00
CA PRO A 209 25.92 -2.64 28.32
C PRO A 209 25.91 -1.64 27.15
N ALA A 210 25.41 -2.06 25.99
CA ALA A 210 25.20 -1.13 24.90
C ALA A 210 24.40 0.08 25.41
N GLU A 211 24.77 1.29 25.02
CA GLU A 211 23.95 2.45 25.35
C GLU A 211 22.64 2.33 24.56
N GLN A 212 21.53 2.29 25.30
CA GLN A 212 20.18 2.10 24.78
C GLN A 212 19.48 3.46 24.91
N PRO A 213 19.66 4.38 23.94
CA PRO A 213 19.38 5.81 24.13
C PRO A 213 17.90 6.11 24.40
N TYR A 214 17.00 5.20 24.01
CA TYR A 214 15.56 5.33 24.13
C TYR A 214 14.94 4.29 25.08
N ALA A 215 15.74 3.71 25.98
CA ALA A 215 15.31 2.64 26.90
C ALA A 215 14.06 3.01 27.72
N GLY A 216 12.94 2.32 27.44
CA GLY A 216 11.65 2.56 28.10
C GLY A 216 10.69 3.50 27.35
N THR A 217 11.04 3.92 26.14
CA THR A 217 10.10 4.47 25.15
C THR A 217 9.30 3.33 24.52
N THR A 218 7.99 3.51 24.35
CA THR A 218 7.16 2.67 23.47
C THR A 218 6.88 3.43 22.18
N LEU A 219 7.01 2.76 21.04
CA LEU A 219 6.73 3.28 19.70
C LEU A 219 5.58 2.48 19.08
N THR A 220 4.47 3.13 18.74
CA THR A 220 3.35 2.43 18.09
C THR A 220 3.50 2.48 16.58
N VAL A 221 3.70 1.33 15.95
CA VAL A 221 3.96 1.18 14.51
C VAL A 221 2.72 0.57 13.83
N TYR A 222 2.24 1.19 12.76
CA TYR A 222 0.99 0.82 12.11
C TYR A 222 1.21 0.62 10.60
N ASN A 223 1.21 -0.63 10.16
CA ASN A 223 1.64 -1.06 8.82
C ASN A 223 0.62 -2.03 8.19
N TRP A 224 0.82 -2.42 6.94
CA TRP A 224 0.14 -3.53 6.27
C TRP A 224 0.33 -4.87 7.01
N TYR A 225 -0.49 -5.86 6.66
CA TYR A 225 -0.36 -7.24 7.15
C TYR A 225 0.81 -7.98 6.47
N ASP A 226 1.51 -8.86 7.21
CA ASP A 226 2.67 -9.66 6.77
C ASP A 226 3.81 -8.89 6.05
N TYR A 227 3.89 -7.57 6.23
CA TYR A 227 4.77 -6.66 5.46
C TYR A 227 6.07 -6.26 6.17
N ILE A 228 6.58 -7.08 7.09
CA ILE A 228 7.90 -6.95 7.72
C ILE A 228 8.39 -8.32 8.20
N ASP A 229 9.71 -8.56 8.22
CA ASP A 229 10.30 -9.69 8.97
C ASP A 229 10.20 -9.41 10.49
N PRO A 230 9.52 -10.25 11.31
CA PRO A 230 9.46 -10.06 12.75
C PRO A 230 10.83 -9.98 13.43
N ALA A 231 11.86 -10.64 12.88
CA ALA A 231 13.22 -10.58 13.43
C ALA A 231 13.86 -9.18 13.30
N VAL A 232 13.39 -8.35 12.36
CA VAL A 232 13.83 -6.95 12.24
C VAL A 232 13.29 -6.11 13.41
N ILE A 233 12.09 -6.42 13.91
CA ILE A 233 11.54 -5.78 15.12
C ILE A 233 12.36 -6.22 16.36
N ASP A 234 12.58 -7.53 16.53
CA ASP A 234 13.41 -8.07 17.63
C ASP A 234 14.80 -7.39 17.69
N LEU A 235 15.45 -7.20 16.53
CA LEU A 235 16.75 -6.52 16.43
C LEU A 235 16.66 -5.02 16.75
N PHE A 236 15.60 -4.33 16.35
CA PHE A 236 15.40 -2.91 16.68
C PHE A 236 15.23 -2.71 18.19
N GLU A 237 14.45 -3.57 18.86
CA GLU A 237 14.30 -3.54 20.32
C GLU A 237 15.65 -3.82 21.02
N GLU A 238 16.40 -4.83 20.57
CA GLU A 238 17.73 -5.17 21.14
C GLU A 238 18.77 -4.05 20.91
N GLU A 239 18.78 -3.37 19.76
CA GLU A 239 19.75 -2.31 19.47
C GLU A 239 19.43 -0.96 20.16
N THR A 240 18.13 -0.63 20.37
CA THR A 240 17.73 0.72 20.83
C THR A 240 17.16 0.80 22.26
N GLY A 241 16.57 -0.28 22.76
CA GLY A 241 15.78 -0.30 24.00
C GLY A 241 14.36 0.27 23.90
N ILE A 242 13.90 0.57 22.67
CA ILE A 242 12.50 0.91 22.38
C ILE A 242 11.67 -0.39 22.43
N THR A 243 10.43 -0.30 22.91
CA THR A 243 9.42 -1.35 22.74
C THR A 243 8.51 -0.99 21.58
N VAL A 244 8.25 -1.92 20.65
CA VAL A 244 7.41 -1.70 19.46
C VAL A 244 6.03 -2.30 19.66
N GLU A 245 5.00 -1.46 19.75
CA GLU A 245 3.60 -1.90 19.65
C GLU A 245 3.19 -1.93 18.17
N TYR A 246 3.38 -3.09 17.54
CA TYR A 246 3.06 -3.30 16.12
C TYR A 246 1.57 -3.59 15.90
N VAL A 247 0.95 -2.88 14.96
CA VAL A 247 -0.47 -2.93 14.63
C VAL A 247 -0.64 -3.04 13.11
N ASN A 248 -1.60 -3.83 12.63
CA ASN A 248 -1.85 -4.00 11.20
C ASN A 248 -3.11 -3.28 10.70
N PHE A 249 -3.09 -2.87 9.43
CA PHE A 249 -4.26 -2.49 8.63
C PHE A 249 -4.32 -3.26 7.31
N THR A 250 -5.46 -3.13 6.62
CA THR A 250 -5.76 -3.82 5.36
C THR A 250 -6.09 -2.89 4.18
N THR A 251 -6.36 -1.60 4.41
CA THR A 251 -6.42 -0.58 3.35
C THR A 251 -5.91 0.78 3.85
N ASN A 252 -5.47 1.65 2.93
CA ASN A 252 -5.07 3.02 3.24
C ASN A 252 -6.20 3.85 3.88
N GLU A 253 -7.46 3.57 3.52
CA GLU A 253 -8.65 4.26 4.01
C GLU A 253 -8.98 3.81 5.45
N GLU A 254 -8.73 2.55 5.79
CA GLU A 254 -8.76 2.06 7.18
C GLU A 254 -7.69 2.77 8.03
N MET A 255 -6.47 2.92 7.48
CA MET A 255 -5.37 3.62 8.15
C MET A 255 -5.70 5.10 8.37
N TYR A 256 -6.09 5.83 7.33
CA TYR A 256 -6.50 7.23 7.37
C TYR A 256 -7.62 7.45 8.39
N THR A 257 -8.67 6.62 8.36
CA THR A 257 -9.84 6.77 9.25
C THR A 257 -9.45 6.63 10.73
N LYS A 258 -8.52 5.72 11.08
CA LYS A 258 -8.03 5.59 12.47
C LYS A 258 -7.13 6.76 12.88
N LEU A 259 -6.32 7.30 11.95
CA LEU A 259 -5.49 8.50 12.20
C LEU A 259 -6.35 9.74 12.49
N GLU A 260 -7.41 9.97 11.72
CA GLU A 260 -8.37 11.07 11.96
C GLU A 260 -9.14 10.87 13.27
N ALA A 261 -9.63 9.65 13.52
CA ALA A 261 -10.44 9.34 14.70
C ALA A 261 -9.65 9.32 16.02
N THR A 262 -8.34 9.02 16.00
CA THR A 262 -7.49 9.02 17.21
C THR A 262 -6.10 9.61 16.93
N PRO A 263 -5.98 10.95 16.77
CA PRO A 263 -4.71 11.60 16.50
C PRO A 263 -3.68 11.35 17.59
N GLY A 264 -2.50 10.85 17.20
CA GLY A 264 -1.41 10.52 18.11
C GLY A 264 -1.47 9.11 18.72
N ALA A 265 -2.33 8.22 18.21
CA ALA A 265 -2.30 6.80 18.54
C ALA A 265 -1.14 6.02 17.89
N TYR A 266 -0.50 6.60 16.86
CA TYR A 266 0.53 5.97 16.03
C TYR A 266 1.72 6.92 15.86
N ASP A 267 2.93 6.37 15.82
CA ASP A 267 4.19 7.10 15.68
C ASP A 267 4.88 6.87 14.33
N VAL A 268 4.75 5.67 13.76
CA VAL A 268 5.16 5.36 12.38
C VAL A 268 3.99 4.73 11.65
N ILE A 269 3.73 5.20 10.43
CA ILE A 269 2.74 4.63 9.50
C ILE A 269 3.39 4.29 8.16
N PHE A 270 2.76 3.40 7.40
CA PHE A 270 3.23 2.93 6.08
C PHE A 270 2.20 3.17 4.94
N PRO A 271 1.78 4.42 4.69
CA PRO A 271 0.90 4.76 3.57
C PRO A 271 1.51 4.47 2.20
N SER A 272 0.66 4.16 1.22
CA SER A 272 1.01 4.19 -0.21
C SER A 272 0.98 5.61 -0.79
N ASP A 273 1.75 5.84 -1.86
CA ASP A 273 1.84 7.09 -2.65
C ASP A 273 0.60 8.01 -2.61
N TYR A 274 -0.55 7.58 -3.16
CA TYR A 274 -1.75 8.42 -3.27
C TYR A 274 -2.31 8.93 -1.92
N ILE A 275 -2.15 8.17 -0.82
CA ILE A 275 -2.62 8.62 0.49
C ILE A 275 -1.55 9.45 1.23
N ILE A 276 -0.27 9.38 0.82
CA ILE A 276 0.77 10.31 1.31
C ILE A 276 0.43 11.73 0.85
N GLU A 277 0.16 11.93 -0.44
CA GLU A 277 -0.22 13.23 -1.01
C GLU A 277 -1.38 13.85 -0.20
N ARG A 278 -2.42 13.05 0.07
CA ARG A 278 -3.54 13.47 0.89
C ARG A 278 -3.16 13.79 2.34
N LEU A 279 -2.41 12.91 3.02
CA LEU A 279 -2.00 13.13 4.41
C LEU A 279 -1.06 14.35 4.57
N VAL A 280 -0.31 14.73 3.53
CA VAL A 280 0.43 16.01 3.47
C VAL A 280 -0.54 17.18 3.33
N ASN A 281 -1.48 17.12 2.38
CA ASN A 281 -2.48 18.17 2.14
C ASN A 281 -3.39 18.44 3.36
N ASP A 282 -3.82 17.38 4.06
CA ASP A 282 -4.61 17.45 5.30
C ASP A 282 -3.77 17.86 6.53
N GLY A 283 -2.44 18.02 6.39
CA GLY A 283 -1.53 18.40 7.47
C GLY A 283 -1.36 17.33 8.56
N MET A 284 -1.54 16.06 8.20
CA MET A 284 -1.52 14.90 9.09
C MET A 284 -0.15 14.25 9.24
N LEU A 285 0.84 14.61 8.42
CA LEU A 285 2.25 14.18 8.54
C LEU A 285 3.15 15.27 9.16
N ALA A 286 4.28 14.85 9.74
CA ALA A 286 5.35 15.74 10.19
C ALA A 286 6.43 15.89 9.11
N GLU A 287 7.05 17.07 9.02
CA GLU A 287 8.36 17.22 8.37
C GLU A 287 9.39 16.34 9.11
N LEU A 288 10.13 15.51 8.37
CA LEU A 288 11.10 14.55 8.90
C LEU A 288 12.50 15.16 9.03
N ASN A 289 13.17 14.94 10.15
CA ASN A 289 14.53 15.40 10.37
C ASN A 289 15.57 14.40 9.82
N TYR A 290 15.99 14.59 8.58
CA TYR A 290 17.03 13.77 7.94
C TYR A 290 18.41 13.79 8.65
N ASP A 291 18.73 14.77 9.51
CA ASP A 291 19.94 14.72 10.35
C ASP A 291 19.87 13.57 11.40
N ASN A 292 18.66 13.13 11.76
CA ASN A 292 18.42 11.95 12.60
C ASN A 292 18.39 10.63 11.79
N MET A 293 18.39 10.69 10.45
CA MET A 293 18.20 9.54 9.56
C MET A 293 19.33 9.39 8.51
N PRO A 294 20.61 9.27 8.91
CA PRO A 294 21.76 9.21 8.00
C PRO A 294 21.72 8.05 6.99
N ASN A 295 21.03 6.94 7.27
CA ASN A 295 20.89 5.81 6.35
C ASN A 295 19.88 6.08 5.22
N ALA A 296 18.90 6.97 5.42
CA ALA A 296 17.94 7.36 4.36
C ALA A 296 18.61 8.02 3.14
N ALA A 297 19.83 8.57 3.30
CA ALA A 297 20.66 9.00 2.18
C ALA A 297 20.99 7.88 1.16
N GLY A 298 20.87 6.62 1.57
CA GLY A 298 21.06 5.41 0.76
C GLY A 298 19.87 5.00 -0.12
N LEU A 299 18.75 5.72 -0.06
CA LEU A 299 17.64 5.58 -1.02
C LEU A 299 18.12 5.76 -2.48
N MET A 300 17.40 5.13 -3.42
CA MET A 300 17.46 5.46 -4.85
C MET A 300 17.14 6.94 -5.07
N GLU A 301 17.83 7.60 -5.99
CA GLU A 301 17.73 9.06 -6.15
C GLU A 301 16.32 9.52 -6.59
N TRP A 302 15.62 8.72 -7.40
CA TRP A 302 14.26 9.02 -7.87
C TRP A 302 13.18 8.87 -6.79
N LEU A 303 13.49 8.18 -5.68
CA LEU A 303 12.59 7.98 -4.53
C LEU A 303 12.82 8.99 -3.38
N LYS A 304 13.73 9.97 -3.56
CA LYS A 304 14.01 11.01 -2.55
C LYS A 304 13.15 12.26 -2.68
N THR A 305 12.57 12.49 -3.87
CA THR A 305 11.64 13.61 -4.14
C THR A 305 10.56 13.13 -5.11
N PRO A 306 9.68 12.21 -4.68
CA PRO A 306 8.59 11.69 -5.50
C PRO A 306 7.49 12.76 -5.67
N ASP A 307 6.66 12.63 -6.71
CA ASP A 307 5.64 13.64 -7.03
C ASP A 307 4.54 13.74 -5.94
N TYR A 308 4.32 12.68 -5.14
CA TYR A 308 3.34 12.65 -4.04
C TYR A 308 3.80 13.34 -2.74
N ASP A 309 5.06 13.77 -2.64
CA ASP A 309 5.63 14.48 -1.49
C ASP A 309 6.63 15.53 -2.03
N GLU A 310 6.12 16.70 -2.46
CA GLU A 310 6.93 17.73 -3.15
C GLU A 310 8.11 18.20 -2.30
N GLY A 311 9.30 17.68 -2.59
CA GLY A 311 10.54 17.97 -1.87
C GLY A 311 11.01 16.86 -0.92
N GLY A 312 10.25 15.77 -0.76
CA GLY A 312 10.62 14.57 0.01
C GLY A 312 10.68 14.78 1.51
N THR A 313 9.84 15.66 2.07
CA THR A 313 9.96 16.12 3.46
C THR A 313 9.14 15.33 4.47
N HIS A 314 8.18 14.50 4.04
CA HIS A 314 7.23 13.81 4.93
C HIS A 314 7.32 12.28 4.87
N SER A 315 7.97 11.74 3.84
CA SER A 315 8.01 10.32 3.51
C SER A 315 9.43 9.80 3.24
N VAL A 316 9.68 8.55 3.64
CA VAL A 316 10.89 7.78 3.31
C VAL A 316 10.45 6.45 2.71
N ALA A 317 10.68 6.25 1.41
CA ALA A 317 10.25 5.05 0.69
C ALA A 317 10.70 3.77 1.42
N TYR A 318 9.79 2.82 1.59
CA TYR A 318 9.99 1.58 2.33
C TYR A 318 10.14 0.39 1.38
N MET A 319 9.18 0.25 0.48
CA MET A 319 9.09 -0.79 -0.55
C MET A 319 8.44 -0.20 -1.80
N TRP A 320 8.74 -0.78 -2.94
CA TRP A 320 8.15 -0.37 -4.22
C TRP A 320 7.91 -1.57 -5.13
N GLY A 321 7.22 -1.32 -6.24
CA GLY A 321 7.02 -2.32 -7.27
C GLY A 321 6.13 -1.79 -8.38
N THR A 322 5.62 -2.71 -9.20
CA THR A 322 4.74 -2.40 -10.33
C THR A 322 3.43 -3.17 -10.23
N VAL A 323 2.38 -2.64 -10.86
CA VAL A 323 1.25 -3.45 -11.35
C VAL A 323 1.63 -4.03 -12.71
N GLY A 324 1.14 -5.22 -13.02
CA GLY A 324 1.36 -5.90 -14.29
C GLY A 324 0.50 -7.15 -14.36
N TYR A 325 0.72 -8.01 -15.35
CA TYR A 325 0.05 -9.32 -15.38
C TYR A 325 1.04 -10.48 -15.42
N LEU A 326 0.70 -11.52 -14.66
CA LEU A 326 1.22 -12.87 -14.91
C LEU A 326 0.54 -13.42 -16.16
N TYR A 327 1.28 -14.18 -16.96
CA TYR A 327 0.72 -15.02 -18.01
C TYR A 327 1.41 -16.39 -18.09
N ASN A 328 0.67 -17.41 -18.51
CA ASN A 328 1.18 -18.76 -18.66
C ASN A 328 1.80 -18.95 -20.06
N THR A 329 3.12 -19.04 -20.12
CA THR A 329 3.90 -19.16 -21.36
C THR A 329 3.65 -20.44 -22.14
N THR A 330 3.00 -21.44 -21.54
CA THR A 330 2.59 -22.70 -22.22
C THR A 330 1.19 -22.63 -22.85
N MET A 331 0.40 -21.60 -22.52
CA MET A 331 -0.97 -21.40 -23.00
C MET A 331 -1.03 -20.38 -24.16
N VAL A 332 0.00 -19.56 -24.34
CA VAL A 332 0.15 -18.58 -25.44
C VAL A 332 1.11 -19.07 -26.53
N ASP A 333 0.97 -18.61 -27.78
CA ASP A 333 1.92 -18.89 -28.88
C ASP A 333 2.85 -17.72 -29.24
N ARG A 334 2.74 -16.63 -28.48
CA ARG A 334 3.45 -15.35 -28.62
C ARG A 334 3.79 -14.77 -27.25
N GLU A 335 4.70 -13.80 -27.25
CA GLU A 335 4.95 -12.91 -26.11
C GLU A 335 3.75 -11.94 -25.96
N LEU A 336 3.37 -11.63 -24.72
CA LEU A 336 2.34 -10.64 -24.39
C LEU A 336 3.04 -9.39 -23.85
N THR A 337 2.68 -8.20 -24.36
CA THR A 337 3.38 -6.93 -24.06
C THR A 337 2.46 -5.72 -23.90
N SER A 338 1.15 -5.88 -24.09
CA SER A 338 0.16 -4.80 -24.12
C SER A 338 -0.92 -5.01 -23.06
N TRP A 339 -1.56 -3.93 -22.61
CA TRP A 339 -2.82 -4.06 -21.85
C TRP A 339 -3.98 -4.62 -22.68
N ASP A 340 -3.99 -4.43 -24.01
CA ASP A 340 -5.01 -4.99 -24.90
C ASP A 340 -5.02 -6.53 -24.90
N ASP A 341 -3.91 -7.17 -24.50
CA ASP A 341 -3.86 -8.63 -24.30
C ASP A 341 -4.90 -9.09 -23.26
N MET A 342 -5.20 -8.29 -22.22
CA MET A 342 -6.23 -8.59 -21.22
C MET A 342 -7.67 -8.44 -21.74
N PHE A 343 -7.86 -7.82 -22.91
CA PHE A 343 -9.17 -7.58 -23.53
C PHE A 343 -9.41 -8.49 -24.76
N SER A 344 -8.45 -9.34 -25.11
CA SER A 344 -8.49 -10.16 -26.33
C SER A 344 -9.51 -11.31 -26.26
N GLU A 345 -10.34 -11.47 -27.30
CA GLU A 345 -11.19 -12.67 -27.51
C GLU A 345 -10.37 -13.96 -27.71
N GLU A 346 -9.04 -13.88 -27.77
CA GLU A 346 -8.12 -15.01 -27.68
C GLU A 346 -8.26 -15.77 -26.33
N PHE A 347 -8.60 -15.07 -25.25
CA PHE A 347 -8.56 -15.56 -23.87
C PHE A 347 -9.95 -15.62 -23.20
N VAL A 348 -10.99 -15.97 -23.96
CA VAL A 348 -12.37 -16.09 -23.45
C VAL A 348 -12.47 -17.12 -22.33
N GLY A 349 -12.74 -16.64 -21.12
CA GLY A 349 -12.83 -17.42 -19.89
C GLY A 349 -11.50 -17.65 -19.18
N GLU A 350 -10.43 -16.96 -19.58
CA GLU A 350 -9.06 -17.24 -19.12
C GLU A 350 -8.30 -16.01 -18.56
N VAL A 351 -8.95 -14.85 -18.38
CA VAL A 351 -8.35 -13.64 -17.78
C VAL A 351 -8.90 -13.38 -16.38
N LEU A 352 -8.02 -13.23 -15.39
CA LEU A 352 -8.35 -12.80 -14.03
C LEU A 352 -8.02 -11.31 -13.83
N MET A 353 -9.02 -10.55 -13.38
CA MET A 353 -8.90 -9.11 -13.09
C MET A 353 -8.92 -8.86 -11.57
N MET A 354 -8.41 -7.72 -11.13
CA MET A 354 -8.46 -7.33 -9.71
C MET A 354 -9.82 -6.73 -9.34
N ASN A 355 -10.35 -7.12 -8.17
CA ASN A 355 -11.49 -6.47 -7.53
C ASN A 355 -11.06 -5.17 -6.80
N SER A 356 -10.18 -4.39 -7.45
CA SER A 356 -9.71 -3.08 -7.00
C SER A 356 -10.12 -2.01 -8.01
N VAL A 357 -10.55 -0.86 -7.50
CA VAL A 357 -11.10 0.24 -8.31
C VAL A 357 -10.02 0.89 -9.17
N ARG A 358 -8.89 1.26 -8.57
CA ARG A 358 -7.80 1.99 -9.23
C ARG A 358 -7.04 1.10 -10.21
N ASP A 359 -6.69 -0.13 -9.83
CA ASP A 359 -5.94 -1.06 -10.69
C ASP A 359 -6.73 -1.42 -11.96
N THR A 360 -7.98 -1.87 -11.82
CA THR A 360 -8.78 -2.33 -12.98
C THR A 360 -9.21 -1.17 -13.89
N LEU A 361 -9.57 0.01 -13.34
CA LEU A 361 -9.83 1.19 -14.19
C LEU A 361 -8.53 1.72 -14.81
N GLY A 362 -7.41 1.66 -14.10
CA GLY A 362 -6.10 2.04 -14.60
C GLY A 362 -5.67 1.22 -15.82
N VAL A 363 -5.85 -0.10 -15.78
CA VAL A 363 -5.62 -1.01 -16.93
C VAL A 363 -6.46 -0.57 -18.14
N ALA A 364 -7.74 -0.30 -17.94
CA ALA A 364 -8.64 0.14 -19.00
C ALA A 364 -8.22 1.52 -19.56
N LEU A 365 -7.92 2.50 -18.71
CA LEU A 365 -7.45 3.84 -19.08
C LEU A 365 -6.14 3.78 -19.89
N LYS A 366 -5.12 3.04 -19.42
CA LYS A 366 -3.85 2.88 -20.14
C LYS A 366 -4.03 2.18 -21.50
N SER A 367 -4.89 1.17 -21.57
CA SER A 367 -5.25 0.50 -22.83
C SER A 367 -6.04 1.38 -23.83
N LEU A 368 -6.48 2.57 -23.40
CA LEU A 368 -7.09 3.60 -24.24
C LEU A 368 -6.12 4.77 -24.54
N GLY A 369 -4.93 4.78 -23.93
CA GLY A 369 -3.94 5.85 -24.03
C GLY A 369 -4.12 7.00 -23.04
N TYR A 370 -4.99 6.83 -22.04
CA TYR A 370 -5.22 7.77 -20.95
C TYR A 370 -4.30 7.49 -19.74
N SER A 371 -4.25 8.41 -18.79
CA SER A 371 -3.61 8.18 -17.48
C SER A 371 -4.54 7.37 -16.57
N MET A 372 -3.97 6.50 -15.73
CA MET A 372 -4.67 5.79 -14.65
C MET A 372 -5.24 6.74 -13.58
N ASN A 373 -4.75 7.98 -13.56
CA ASN A 373 -5.17 9.08 -12.70
C ASN A 373 -6.19 10.01 -13.38
N SER A 374 -6.81 9.60 -14.49
CA SER A 374 -7.80 10.46 -15.17
C SER A 374 -9.03 10.68 -14.30
N VAL A 375 -9.33 11.96 -14.05
CA VAL A 375 -10.55 12.42 -13.39
C VAL A 375 -11.61 12.93 -14.39
N GLU A 376 -11.33 12.85 -15.69
CA GLU A 376 -12.24 13.29 -16.75
C GLU A 376 -13.31 12.23 -16.99
N ARG A 377 -14.57 12.59 -16.72
CA ARG A 377 -15.72 11.66 -16.79
C ARG A 377 -15.82 10.91 -18.13
N SER A 378 -15.48 11.54 -19.26
CA SER A 378 -15.52 10.86 -20.57
C SER A 378 -14.47 9.75 -20.70
N GLU A 379 -13.27 9.94 -20.16
CA GLU A 379 -12.20 8.93 -20.21
C GLU A 379 -12.53 7.75 -19.29
N LEU A 380 -13.12 8.03 -18.13
CA LEU A 380 -13.65 7.02 -17.20
C LEU A 380 -14.88 6.28 -17.76
N GLU A 381 -15.77 6.95 -18.49
CA GLU A 381 -16.92 6.32 -19.18
C GLU A 381 -16.48 5.44 -20.37
N GLU A 382 -15.41 5.81 -21.10
CA GLU A 382 -14.80 4.94 -22.12
C GLU A 382 -14.10 3.72 -21.49
N ALA A 383 -13.37 3.90 -20.38
CA ALA A 383 -12.75 2.82 -19.62
C ALA A 383 -13.80 1.84 -19.05
N ARG A 384 -14.92 2.36 -18.52
CA ARG A 384 -16.09 1.58 -18.09
C ARG A 384 -16.62 0.71 -19.23
N ASP A 385 -16.90 1.32 -20.38
CA ASP A 385 -17.55 0.63 -21.49
C ASP A 385 -16.66 -0.50 -22.03
N LYS A 386 -15.33 -0.30 -22.06
CA LYS A 386 -14.35 -1.34 -22.42
C LYS A 386 -14.31 -2.51 -21.43
N LEU A 387 -14.38 -2.25 -20.11
CA LEU A 387 -14.48 -3.31 -19.08
C LEU A 387 -15.83 -4.05 -19.13
N ILE A 388 -16.90 -3.36 -19.47
CA ILE A 388 -18.21 -3.97 -19.70
C ILE A 388 -18.19 -4.87 -20.94
N GLU A 389 -17.48 -4.48 -22.00
CA GLU A 389 -17.28 -5.31 -23.19
C GLU A 389 -16.40 -6.55 -22.91
N GLN A 390 -15.31 -6.40 -22.14
CA GLN A 390 -14.47 -7.52 -21.65
C GLN A 390 -15.30 -8.56 -20.86
N LYS A 391 -16.25 -8.09 -20.04
CA LYS A 391 -17.14 -8.92 -19.24
C LYS A 391 -18.21 -9.61 -20.09
N ARG A 392 -18.78 -8.92 -21.09
CA ARG A 392 -19.85 -9.44 -21.97
C ARG A 392 -19.36 -10.40 -23.05
N SER A 393 -18.14 -10.19 -23.55
CA SER A 393 -17.43 -11.17 -24.40
C SER A 393 -17.03 -12.43 -23.62
N GLY A 394 -16.99 -12.35 -22.30
CA GLY A 394 -16.61 -13.44 -21.41
C GLY A 394 -15.10 -13.63 -21.24
N VAL A 395 -14.28 -12.65 -21.64
CA VAL A 395 -12.82 -12.67 -21.46
C VAL A 395 -12.46 -12.66 -19.98
N CYS A 396 -13.08 -11.78 -19.19
CA CYS A 396 -12.91 -11.78 -17.73
C CYS A 396 -13.60 -13.00 -17.09
N ALA A 397 -12.80 -13.92 -16.58
CA ALA A 397 -13.21 -15.11 -15.85
C ALA A 397 -13.66 -14.80 -14.40
N GLY A 398 -13.16 -13.70 -13.82
CA GLY A 398 -13.53 -13.25 -12.49
C GLY A 398 -12.73 -12.05 -11.99
N TYR A 399 -13.30 -11.37 -10.99
CA TYR A 399 -12.66 -10.30 -10.23
C TYR A 399 -12.28 -10.85 -8.85
N LEU A 400 -10.98 -10.89 -8.53
CA LEU A 400 -10.39 -11.48 -7.31
C LEU A 400 -9.32 -10.53 -6.73
N VAL A 401 -8.62 -10.89 -5.65
CA VAL A 401 -7.44 -10.13 -5.19
C VAL A 401 -6.28 -11.09 -4.95
N ASP A 402 -5.97 -11.44 -3.70
CA ASP A 402 -4.86 -12.34 -3.35
C ASP A 402 -4.96 -13.71 -4.03
N GLU A 403 -6.15 -14.20 -4.38
CA GLU A 403 -6.31 -15.53 -4.94
C GLU A 403 -5.79 -15.66 -6.39
N ILE A 404 -5.47 -14.54 -7.06
CA ILE A 404 -4.97 -14.55 -8.44
C ILE A 404 -3.62 -15.28 -8.52
N LYS A 405 -2.68 -15.01 -7.60
CA LYS A 405 -1.34 -15.64 -7.62
C LYS A 405 -1.40 -17.16 -7.51
N ASP A 406 -2.15 -17.69 -6.54
CA ASP A 406 -2.30 -19.13 -6.35
C ASP A 406 -3.05 -19.79 -7.54
N LYS A 407 -3.98 -19.08 -8.18
CA LYS A 407 -4.67 -19.55 -9.40
C LYS A 407 -3.76 -19.61 -10.63
N MET A 408 -2.88 -18.61 -10.80
CA MET A 408 -1.85 -18.65 -11.85
C MET A 408 -0.84 -19.76 -11.59
N VAL A 409 -0.41 -19.97 -10.34
CA VAL A 409 0.43 -21.12 -9.94
C VAL A 409 -0.26 -22.46 -10.25
N ALA A 410 -1.57 -22.57 -10.01
CA ALA A 410 -2.36 -23.76 -10.31
C ALA A 410 -2.65 -23.96 -11.82
N GLY A 411 -2.39 -22.96 -12.67
CA GLY A 411 -2.73 -22.99 -14.09
C GLY A 411 -4.22 -22.92 -14.38
N GLU A 412 -5.00 -22.22 -13.53
CA GLU A 412 -6.46 -22.06 -13.69
C GLU A 412 -6.85 -20.96 -14.70
N ALA A 413 -5.91 -20.12 -15.14
CA ALA A 413 -6.11 -19.00 -16.06
C ALA A 413 -4.86 -18.77 -16.93
N THR A 414 -5.04 -18.10 -18.07
CA THR A 414 -3.96 -17.76 -19.02
C THR A 414 -3.30 -16.43 -18.68
N ILE A 415 -4.06 -15.46 -18.15
CA ILE A 415 -3.57 -14.14 -17.71
C ILE A 415 -4.18 -13.77 -16.34
N GLY A 416 -3.41 -13.13 -15.45
CA GLY A 416 -3.91 -12.59 -14.19
C GLY A 416 -3.22 -11.28 -13.78
N LEU A 417 -4.01 -10.23 -13.52
CA LEU A 417 -3.54 -8.93 -13.02
C LEU A 417 -3.00 -9.06 -11.58
N VAL A 418 -1.74 -8.67 -11.34
CA VAL A 418 -1.07 -8.77 -10.03
C VAL A 418 -0.04 -7.66 -9.79
N TRP A 419 0.27 -7.41 -8.51
CA TRP A 419 1.45 -6.65 -8.09
C TRP A 419 2.73 -7.48 -8.27
N SER A 420 3.90 -6.83 -8.40
CA SER A 420 5.17 -7.51 -8.69
C SER A 420 5.61 -8.53 -7.63
N GLY A 421 5.34 -8.30 -6.34
CA GLY A 421 5.63 -9.28 -5.27
C GLY A 421 4.80 -10.57 -5.41
N ASP A 422 3.52 -10.45 -5.77
CA ASP A 422 2.65 -11.58 -6.07
C ASP A 422 3.12 -12.36 -7.32
N ALA A 423 3.66 -11.65 -8.32
CA ALA A 423 4.27 -12.25 -9.48
C ALA A 423 5.56 -13.04 -9.13
N LEU A 424 6.42 -12.48 -8.27
CA LEU A 424 7.62 -13.17 -7.77
C LEU A 424 7.28 -14.45 -7.01
N TYR A 425 6.31 -14.38 -6.09
CA TYR A 425 5.78 -15.53 -5.37
C TYR A 425 5.24 -16.62 -6.32
N ALA A 426 4.55 -16.22 -7.39
CA ALA A 426 3.96 -17.15 -8.35
C ALA A 426 5.03 -17.82 -9.25
N MET A 427 5.96 -17.03 -9.77
CA MET A 427 7.05 -17.49 -10.64
C MET A 427 8.06 -18.39 -9.90
N GLU A 428 8.26 -18.21 -8.59
CA GLU A 428 9.03 -19.16 -7.76
C GLU A 428 8.40 -20.56 -7.72
N LYS A 429 7.07 -20.64 -7.85
CA LYS A 429 6.29 -21.88 -7.68
C LYS A 429 5.91 -22.55 -8.99
N ASN A 430 5.91 -21.82 -10.10
CA ASN A 430 5.60 -22.34 -11.43
C ASN A 430 6.52 -21.74 -12.50
N GLU A 431 7.42 -22.56 -13.06
CA GLU A 431 8.39 -22.17 -14.10
C GLU A 431 7.75 -21.86 -15.47
N ASP A 432 6.47 -22.20 -15.66
CA ASP A 432 5.72 -21.86 -16.88
C ASP A 432 5.17 -20.41 -16.88
N LEU A 433 5.26 -19.67 -15.76
CA LEU A 433 4.76 -18.30 -15.63
C LEU A 433 5.81 -17.24 -16.01
N ALA A 434 5.35 -16.18 -16.68
CA ALA A 434 6.09 -14.93 -16.88
C ALA A 434 5.25 -13.74 -16.41
N TYR A 435 5.89 -12.61 -16.13
CA TYR A 435 5.24 -11.35 -15.75
C TYR A 435 5.54 -10.27 -16.78
N CYS A 436 4.57 -9.39 -17.05
CA CYS A 436 4.71 -8.27 -17.97
C CYS A 436 4.28 -6.95 -17.31
N VAL A 437 5.11 -5.91 -17.49
CA VAL A 437 4.74 -4.51 -17.28
C VAL A 437 4.60 -3.84 -18.65
N PRO A 438 3.37 -3.64 -19.16
CA PRO A 438 3.12 -3.36 -20.58
C PRO A 438 3.81 -2.13 -21.19
N GLU A 439 3.90 -2.12 -22.52
CA GLU A 439 4.54 -1.08 -23.33
C GLU A 439 3.84 0.29 -23.22
N GLU A 440 2.54 0.34 -22.92
CA GLU A 440 1.80 1.58 -22.68
C GLU A 440 2.12 2.22 -21.31
N GLY A 441 2.85 1.50 -20.46
CA GLY A 441 3.12 1.86 -19.07
C GLY A 441 2.05 1.35 -18.10
N SER A 442 2.41 1.35 -16.81
CA SER A 442 1.60 0.78 -15.72
C SER A 442 1.56 1.72 -14.53
N ASN A 443 0.93 1.28 -13.44
CA ASN A 443 1.20 1.83 -12.13
C ASN A 443 2.57 1.33 -11.65
N ILE A 444 3.38 2.28 -11.16
CA ILE A 444 4.50 2.02 -10.25
C ILE A 444 4.06 2.53 -8.88
N TRP A 445 4.18 1.71 -7.85
CA TRP A 445 3.70 2.04 -6.51
C TRP A 445 4.84 2.08 -5.51
N VAL A 446 4.69 2.91 -4.48
CA VAL A 446 5.58 2.98 -3.32
C VAL A 446 4.75 3.04 -2.05
N ASP A 447 5.06 2.17 -1.09
CA ASP A 447 4.74 2.42 0.31
C ASP A 447 5.92 3.13 0.97
N ALA A 448 5.65 4.13 1.78
CA ALA A 448 6.67 4.90 2.48
C ALA A 448 6.42 4.95 3.99
N MET A 449 7.50 4.95 4.77
CA MET A 449 7.43 5.26 6.18
C MET A 449 7.20 6.76 6.36
N CYS A 450 6.15 7.11 7.09
CA CYS A 450 5.80 8.49 7.45
C CYS A 450 5.57 8.61 8.95
N VAL A 451 5.83 9.79 9.52
CA VAL A 451 5.60 10.10 10.94
C VAL A 451 4.35 10.99 11.08
N PRO A 452 3.28 10.57 11.78
CA PRO A 452 2.11 11.42 11.95
C PRO A 452 2.41 12.73 12.70
N ALA A 453 1.83 13.83 12.25
CA ALA A 453 1.98 15.17 12.86
C ALA A 453 1.67 15.16 14.37
N ALA A 454 0.70 14.34 14.79
CA ALA A 454 0.26 14.18 16.17
C ALA A 454 1.14 13.24 17.03
N SER A 455 2.08 12.48 16.44
CA SER A 455 3.03 11.63 17.18
C SER A 455 3.78 12.42 18.25
N GLN A 456 3.96 11.83 19.44
CA GLN A 456 4.76 12.41 20.52
C GLN A 456 6.20 11.87 20.54
N ASN A 457 6.48 10.76 19.84
CA ASN A 457 7.74 10.04 19.88
C ASN A 457 8.63 10.26 18.63
N LYS A 458 8.54 11.44 17.98
CA LYS A 458 9.12 11.72 16.66
C LYS A 458 10.60 11.30 16.49
N GLU A 459 11.49 11.62 17.44
CA GLU A 459 12.91 11.23 17.36
C GLU A 459 13.11 9.69 17.41
N ALA A 460 12.23 8.96 18.09
CA ALA A 460 12.25 7.49 18.13
C ALA A 460 11.60 6.87 16.87
N ALA A 461 10.62 7.55 16.28
CA ALA A 461 10.05 7.19 14.99
C ALA A 461 11.07 7.35 13.86
N GLU A 462 11.79 8.48 13.82
CA GLU A 462 12.92 8.72 12.91
C GLU A 462 14.05 7.70 13.11
N CYS A 463 14.35 7.32 14.36
CA CYS A 463 15.32 6.25 14.66
C CYS A 463 14.90 4.88 14.09
N PHE A 464 13.60 4.55 14.12
CA PHE A 464 13.07 3.35 13.45
C PHE A 464 13.21 3.43 11.93
N ILE A 465 12.86 4.57 11.33
CA ILE A 465 12.98 4.79 9.87
C ILE A 465 14.44 4.69 9.42
N ASP A 466 15.39 5.26 10.17
CA ASP A 466 16.83 5.13 9.91
C ASP A 466 17.31 3.68 9.96
N PHE A 467 16.85 2.93 10.96
CA PHE A 467 17.17 1.51 11.12
C PHE A 467 16.63 0.67 9.95
N MET A 468 15.40 0.92 9.49
CA MET A 468 14.84 0.25 8.31
C MET A 468 15.58 0.60 7.01
N CYS A 469 16.17 1.80 6.91
CA CYS A 469 17.02 2.20 5.79
C CYS A 469 18.42 1.56 5.81
N ARG A 470 18.83 0.89 6.90
CA ARG A 470 20.16 0.31 7.04
C ARG A 470 20.32 -0.88 6.08
N PRO A 471 21.37 -0.97 5.22
CA PRO A 471 21.40 -1.95 4.13
C PRO A 471 21.35 -3.43 4.53
N ASP A 472 21.78 -3.82 5.73
CA ASP A 472 21.62 -5.18 6.25
C ASP A 472 20.17 -5.49 6.67
N ILE A 473 19.48 -4.50 7.24
CA ILE A 473 18.07 -4.59 7.65
C ILE A 473 17.16 -4.57 6.42
N ALA A 474 17.36 -3.61 5.51
CA ALA A 474 16.63 -3.53 4.25
C ALA A 474 16.79 -4.82 3.42
N ARG A 475 17.99 -5.42 3.40
CA ARG A 475 18.23 -6.73 2.76
C ARG A 475 17.48 -7.87 3.46
N MET A 476 17.58 -7.97 4.79
CA MET A 476 16.88 -9.00 5.58
C MET A 476 15.37 -8.96 5.34
N ASN A 477 14.81 -7.76 5.36
CA ASN A 477 13.38 -7.53 5.16
C ASN A 477 12.94 -7.88 3.73
N MET A 478 13.69 -7.42 2.71
CA MET A 478 13.48 -7.76 1.30
C MET A 478 13.53 -9.29 1.05
N ASP A 479 14.49 -9.99 1.68
CA ASP A 479 14.60 -11.46 1.61
C ASP A 479 13.42 -12.21 2.25
N TYR A 480 12.63 -11.55 3.10
CA TYR A 480 11.47 -12.13 3.79
C TYR A 480 10.14 -11.80 3.08
N ILE A 481 9.94 -10.55 2.63
CA ILE A 481 8.67 -10.11 2.01
C ILE A 481 8.68 -10.12 0.46
N TYR A 482 9.81 -10.38 -0.19
CA TYR A 482 10.00 -10.48 -1.65
C TYR A 482 9.76 -9.21 -2.49
N TYR A 483 9.27 -8.11 -1.91
CA TYR A 483 9.08 -6.83 -2.61
C TYR A 483 10.39 -6.05 -2.86
N SER A 484 10.36 -5.13 -3.84
CA SER A 484 11.55 -4.40 -4.27
C SER A 484 11.99 -3.37 -3.24
N THR A 485 13.25 -3.46 -2.82
CA THR A 485 13.85 -2.50 -1.87
C THR A 485 14.19 -1.16 -2.56
N PRO A 486 13.97 -0.02 -1.89
CA PRO A 486 14.37 1.30 -2.37
C PRO A 486 15.81 1.68 -1.98
N ILE A 487 16.54 0.80 -1.26
CA ILE A 487 17.90 1.07 -0.79
C ILE A 487 18.93 0.64 -1.85
N GLN A 488 19.57 1.61 -2.50
CA GLN A 488 20.49 1.39 -3.62
C GLN A 488 21.64 0.44 -3.25
N ALA A 489 22.14 0.51 -2.02
CA ALA A 489 23.24 -0.35 -1.55
C ALA A 489 22.87 -1.85 -1.45
N VAL A 490 21.57 -2.18 -1.40
CA VAL A 490 21.10 -3.58 -1.44
C VAL A 490 21.05 -4.07 -2.88
N VAL A 491 20.54 -3.25 -3.81
CA VAL A 491 20.50 -3.55 -5.25
C VAL A 491 21.91 -3.67 -5.84
N ASP A 492 22.83 -2.77 -5.48
CA ASP A 492 24.26 -2.84 -5.81
C ASP A 492 24.94 -4.13 -5.27
N GLY A 493 24.34 -4.78 -4.27
CA GLY A 493 24.82 -5.99 -3.62
C GLY A 493 24.19 -7.29 -4.12
N MET A 494 23.22 -7.23 -5.04
CA MET A 494 22.52 -8.40 -5.58
C MET A 494 23.41 -9.32 -6.43
N SER A 495 23.01 -10.59 -6.54
CA SER A 495 23.62 -11.56 -7.45
C SER A 495 23.27 -11.29 -8.93
N GLU A 496 24.00 -11.93 -9.84
CA GLU A 496 23.71 -11.91 -11.29
C GLU A 496 22.32 -12.50 -11.65
N GLU A 497 21.66 -13.19 -10.72
CA GLU A 497 20.33 -13.80 -10.88
C GLU A 497 19.23 -12.84 -10.41
N GLU A 498 19.36 -12.26 -9.22
CA GLU A 498 18.45 -11.23 -8.69
C GLU A 498 18.47 -9.96 -9.55
N ALA A 499 19.65 -9.48 -9.95
CA ALA A 499 19.82 -8.29 -10.78
C ALA A 499 19.41 -8.49 -12.26
N ALA A 500 19.10 -9.73 -12.66
CA ALA A 500 18.52 -10.08 -13.97
C ALA A 500 17.02 -10.39 -13.88
N ASN A 501 16.44 -10.37 -12.69
CA ASN A 501 15.00 -10.52 -12.48
C ASN A 501 14.32 -9.16 -12.59
N GLU A 502 13.83 -8.84 -13.79
CA GLU A 502 13.17 -7.56 -14.11
C GLU A 502 11.83 -7.35 -13.38
N VAL A 503 11.30 -8.37 -12.67
CA VAL A 503 10.13 -8.25 -11.79
C VAL A 503 10.53 -7.71 -10.41
N LEU A 504 11.70 -8.11 -9.90
CA LEU A 504 12.29 -7.60 -8.65
C LEU A 504 13.02 -6.28 -8.87
N ASN A 505 13.65 -6.11 -10.03
CA ASN A 505 14.42 -4.93 -10.41
C ASN A 505 13.96 -4.42 -11.79
N PRO A 506 12.78 -3.78 -11.89
CA PRO A 506 12.33 -3.14 -13.13
C PRO A 506 13.42 -2.22 -13.72
N PRO A 507 13.79 -2.39 -15.01
CA PRO A 507 14.76 -1.51 -15.65
C PRO A 507 14.21 -0.08 -15.76
N GLN A 508 15.11 0.90 -15.89
CA GLN A 508 14.73 2.32 -15.83
C GLN A 508 13.69 2.71 -16.92
N ASP A 509 13.65 2.05 -18.07
CA ASP A 509 12.63 2.31 -19.09
C ASP A 509 11.22 1.78 -18.74
N VAL A 510 11.10 0.88 -17.74
CA VAL A 510 9.83 0.53 -17.10
C VAL A 510 9.42 1.64 -16.14
N VAL A 511 10.34 2.07 -15.26
CA VAL A 511 10.12 3.15 -14.29
C VAL A 511 9.71 4.44 -15.03
N ASP A 512 10.44 4.84 -16.07
CA ASP A 512 10.22 6.05 -16.88
C ASP A 512 8.90 6.06 -17.68
N ARG A 513 8.20 4.90 -17.82
CA ARG A 513 6.89 4.82 -18.51
C ARG A 513 5.70 4.56 -17.58
N CYS A 514 5.97 4.20 -16.32
CA CYS A 514 4.93 4.02 -15.33
C CYS A 514 4.57 5.34 -14.63
N GLU A 515 3.48 5.33 -13.87
CA GLU A 515 3.02 6.48 -13.08
C GLU A 515 2.58 6.04 -11.68
N PHE A 516 2.82 6.89 -10.68
CA PHE A 516 2.22 6.71 -9.36
C PHE A 516 0.70 6.84 -9.44
N PHE A 517 -0.01 6.23 -8.50
CA PHE A 517 -1.38 6.67 -8.25
C PHE A 517 -1.31 8.02 -7.52
N LEU A 518 -2.07 9.00 -8.03
CA LEU A 518 -2.26 10.31 -7.38
C LEU A 518 -3.54 10.27 -6.53
N ASP A 519 -3.72 11.23 -5.63
CA ASP A 519 -4.98 11.39 -4.91
C ASP A 519 -6.12 11.74 -5.88
N VAL A 520 -7.21 10.99 -5.79
CA VAL A 520 -8.46 11.24 -6.53
C VAL A 520 -9.66 11.33 -5.58
N SER A 521 -9.42 11.60 -4.28
CA SER A 521 -10.46 11.67 -3.23
C SER A 521 -11.66 12.54 -3.59
N ASP A 522 -11.42 13.73 -4.17
CA ASP A 522 -12.47 14.65 -4.66
C ASP A 522 -13.33 14.07 -5.82
N HIS A 523 -12.89 12.97 -6.42
CA HIS A 523 -13.51 12.28 -7.55
C HIS A 523 -13.89 10.82 -7.23
N MET A 524 -13.74 10.34 -5.99
CA MET A 524 -14.02 8.93 -5.64
C MET A 524 -15.48 8.53 -5.86
N ASP A 525 -16.45 9.44 -5.64
CA ASP A 525 -17.86 9.23 -5.99
C ASP A 525 -18.05 8.81 -7.46
N LEU A 526 -17.25 9.37 -8.38
CA LEU A 526 -17.28 9.06 -9.81
C LEU A 526 -16.58 7.73 -10.12
N TYR A 527 -15.43 7.47 -9.50
CA TYR A 527 -14.76 6.16 -9.62
C TYR A 527 -15.65 5.02 -9.10
N GLU A 528 -16.40 5.24 -8.02
CA GLU A 528 -17.38 4.28 -7.49
C GLU A 528 -18.62 4.14 -8.39
N GLU A 529 -19.21 5.23 -8.90
CA GLU A 529 -20.31 5.19 -9.88
C GLU A 529 -19.94 4.31 -11.09
N ILE A 530 -18.77 4.58 -11.67
CA ILE A 530 -18.22 3.84 -12.81
C ILE A 530 -17.93 2.37 -12.47
N TRP A 531 -17.38 2.09 -11.29
CA TRP A 531 -17.11 0.72 -10.86
C TRP A 531 -18.38 -0.09 -10.58
N MET A 532 -19.44 0.55 -10.06
CA MET A 532 -20.74 -0.09 -9.86
C MET A 532 -21.39 -0.48 -11.20
N ASP A 533 -21.28 0.35 -12.24
CA ASP A 533 -21.71 -0.04 -13.60
C ASP A 533 -20.96 -1.30 -14.08
N VAL A 534 -19.62 -1.32 -14.03
CA VAL A 534 -18.80 -2.49 -14.44
C VAL A 534 -19.19 -3.75 -13.65
N ARG A 535 -19.37 -3.62 -12.33
CA ARG A 535 -19.73 -4.75 -11.46
C ARG A 535 -21.16 -5.25 -11.68
N THR A 536 -22.12 -4.38 -11.98
CA THR A 536 -23.53 -4.75 -12.18
C THR A 536 -23.89 -5.10 -13.62
N ALA A 537 -23.05 -4.77 -14.61
CA ALA A 537 -23.25 -5.17 -16.00
C ALA A 537 -23.36 -6.69 -16.17
N ASN A 538 -24.31 -7.11 -16.99
CA ASN A 538 -24.49 -8.47 -17.52
C ASN A 538 -24.54 -8.38 -19.06
#